data_AF-A0A7X6YQM8-F1
#
_entry.id   AF-A0A7X6YQM8-F1
#
_cell.length_a   1.000
_cell.length_b   1.000
_cell.length_c   1.000
_cell.angle_alpha   90.00
_cell.angle_beta   90.00
_cell.angle_gamma   90.00
#
_symmetry.space_group_name_H-M   'P 1'
#
loop_
_entity.id
_entity.type
_entity.pdbx_description
1 polymer ?
#
loop_
_entity_poly.entity_id
_entity_poly.type
_entity_poly.pdbx_seq_one_letter_code
_entity_poly.pdbx_strand_id
1 'polypeptide(L)'
;VLHQWMGGFPDDESKAFAVISWGSVVAALSHATKVIVKTPHEAIGVPTKEANAAGLLCTKQTINMLGDQHLDTYSLKDEKVIIAAETRCVVDRVIELGKGNLAQGVIQAVGAGVLDIPFAPSRYNAGKMLPARDNEGAIRLFHVGNIPLTTELKEFHEEKMRERARYENREASFQMVIDDVYAISKGRLVGRPK
;
A
#
# COMPACT_ATOMS: atom_id res chain seq x y z
N VAL A 1 -14.46 -1.28 1.55
CA VAL A 1 -13.95 -2.67 1.43
C VAL A 1 -12.45 -2.64 1.64
N LEU A 2 -11.90 -3.54 2.44
CA LEU A 2 -10.46 -3.74 2.57
C LEU A 2 -10.07 -5.03 1.84
N HIS A 3 -9.02 -4.97 1.04
CA HIS A 3 -8.41 -6.18 0.49
C HIS A 3 -7.27 -6.56 1.41
N GLN A 4 -7.18 -7.83 1.81
CA GLN A 4 -5.94 -8.35 2.39
C GLN A 4 -4.78 -8.14 1.38
N TRP A 5 -3.54 -8.37 1.81
CA TRP A 5 -2.34 -8.07 1.01
C TRP A 5 -2.49 -8.48 -0.47
N MET A 6 -2.16 -7.57 -1.39
CA MET A 6 -2.37 -7.74 -2.83
C MET A 6 -1.08 -7.96 -3.62
N GLY A 7 0.09 -7.93 -2.95
CA GLY A 7 1.37 -8.24 -3.57
C GLY A 7 1.73 -9.72 -3.45
N GLY A 8 3.01 -10.04 -3.65
CA GLY A 8 3.50 -11.42 -3.57
C GLY A 8 3.32 -12.04 -2.18
N PHE A 9 2.87 -13.29 -2.15
CA PHE A 9 2.72 -14.10 -0.95
C PHE A 9 3.91 -15.03 -0.73
N PRO A 10 4.15 -15.49 0.51
CA PRO A 10 5.07 -16.59 0.77
C PRO A 10 4.47 -17.93 0.27
N ASP A 11 5.32 -18.81 -0.25
CA ASP A 11 4.91 -20.15 -0.73
C ASP A 11 4.54 -21.10 0.41
N ASP A 12 5.08 -20.85 1.61
CA ASP A 12 4.74 -21.60 2.81
C ASP A 12 3.34 -21.20 3.32
N GLU A 13 2.43 -22.17 3.36
CA GLU A 13 1.03 -21.91 3.73
C GLU A 13 0.89 -21.33 5.14
N SER A 14 1.74 -21.74 6.09
CA SER A 14 1.69 -21.21 7.46
C SER A 14 2.04 -19.72 7.49
N LYS A 15 3.04 -19.31 6.71
CA LYS A 15 3.35 -17.89 6.51
C LYS A 15 2.24 -17.15 5.75
N ALA A 16 1.60 -17.79 4.77
CA ALA A 16 0.48 -17.20 4.06
C ALA A 16 -0.72 -16.93 5.00
N PHE A 17 -1.01 -17.85 5.92
CA PHE A 17 -2.02 -17.63 6.96
C PHE A 17 -1.67 -16.47 7.90
N ALA A 18 -0.38 -16.23 8.19
CA ALA A 18 0.02 -15.05 8.96
C ALA A 18 -0.31 -13.75 8.21
N VAL A 19 -0.08 -13.70 6.89
CA VAL A 19 -0.44 -12.55 6.04
C VAL A 19 -1.98 -12.35 6.00
N ILE A 20 -2.74 -13.43 5.81
CA ILE A 20 -4.23 -13.42 5.83
C ILE A 20 -4.75 -12.91 7.18
N SER A 21 -4.21 -13.45 8.28
CA SER A 21 -4.62 -13.08 9.63
C SER A 21 -4.33 -11.61 9.90
N TRP A 22 -3.12 -11.12 9.60
CA TRP A 22 -2.80 -9.70 9.79
C TRP A 22 -3.65 -8.77 8.92
N GLY A 23 -3.95 -9.14 7.68
CA GLY A 23 -4.90 -8.38 6.85
C GLY A 23 -6.31 -8.36 7.44
N SER A 24 -6.72 -9.45 8.09
CA SER A 24 -8.00 -9.54 8.82
C SER A 24 -8.02 -8.66 10.07
N VAL A 25 -6.90 -8.58 10.80
CA VAL A 25 -6.76 -7.68 11.96
C VAL A 25 -6.95 -6.23 11.53
N VAL A 26 -6.27 -5.80 10.46
CA VAL A 26 -6.43 -4.44 9.93
C VAL A 26 -7.87 -4.19 9.49
N ALA A 27 -8.51 -5.14 8.79
CA ALA A 27 -9.91 -5.00 8.38
C ALA A 27 -10.88 -4.80 9.56
N ALA A 28 -10.70 -5.58 10.63
CA ALA A 28 -11.55 -5.51 11.82
C ALA A 28 -11.36 -4.17 12.54
N LEU A 29 -10.11 -3.81 12.86
CA LEU A 29 -9.79 -2.60 13.64
C LEU A 29 -10.02 -1.31 12.85
N SER A 30 -10.00 -1.36 11.51
CA SER A 30 -10.38 -0.22 10.66
C SER A 30 -11.90 -0.13 10.42
N HIS A 31 -12.70 -1.03 11.00
CA HIS A 31 -14.14 -1.14 10.77
C HIS A 31 -14.53 -1.23 9.27
N ALA A 32 -13.75 -1.97 8.47
CA ALA A 32 -14.06 -2.15 7.06
C ALA A 32 -15.39 -2.91 6.89
N THR A 33 -16.34 -2.38 6.12
CA THR A 33 -17.65 -3.01 5.87
C THR A 33 -17.56 -4.39 5.22
N LYS A 34 -16.47 -4.67 4.49
CA LYS A 34 -16.21 -5.93 3.79
C LYS A 34 -14.71 -6.15 3.68
N VAL A 35 -14.27 -7.40 3.86
CA VAL A 35 -12.90 -7.84 3.58
C VAL A 35 -12.89 -8.79 2.38
N ILE A 36 -11.91 -8.63 1.47
CA ILE A 36 -11.64 -9.60 0.40
C ILE A 36 -10.55 -10.55 0.89
N VAL A 37 -10.88 -11.83 0.91
CA VAL A 37 -10.09 -12.90 1.52
C VAL A 37 -9.08 -13.48 0.52
N LYS A 38 -7.86 -13.68 1.00
CA LYS A 38 -6.76 -14.36 0.33
C LYS A 38 -6.65 -15.81 0.79
N THR A 39 -5.86 -16.60 0.06
CA THR A 39 -5.75 -18.05 0.31
C THR A 39 -4.31 -18.45 0.56
N PRO A 40 -4.05 -19.58 1.24
CA PRO A 40 -2.69 -20.08 1.39
C PRO A 40 -2.01 -20.43 0.06
N HIS A 41 -2.78 -20.60 -1.03
CA HIS A 41 -2.27 -20.90 -2.37
C HIS A 41 -1.91 -19.64 -3.20
N GLU A 42 -1.98 -18.44 -2.63
CA GLU A 42 -1.85 -17.18 -3.39
C GLU A 42 -0.53 -17.05 -4.17
N ALA A 43 0.56 -17.66 -3.68
CA ALA A 43 1.85 -17.64 -4.37
C ALA A 43 1.96 -18.66 -5.52
N ILE A 44 1.09 -19.68 -5.55
CA ILE A 44 1.15 -20.81 -6.47
C ILE A 44 0.17 -20.63 -7.63
N GLY A 45 -1.07 -20.21 -7.36
CA GLY A 45 -2.08 -20.05 -8.40
C GLY A 45 -3.51 -19.96 -7.87
N VAL A 46 -4.47 -20.24 -8.75
CA VAL A 46 -5.90 -20.23 -8.37
C VAL A 46 -6.14 -21.27 -7.27
N PRO A 47 -6.80 -20.90 -6.15
CA PRO A 47 -6.98 -21.80 -5.01
C PRO A 47 -7.94 -22.94 -5.33
N THR A 48 -7.75 -24.08 -4.67
CA THR A 48 -8.80 -25.09 -4.56
C THR A 48 -9.95 -24.56 -3.68
N LYS A 49 -11.10 -25.23 -3.72
CA LYS A 49 -12.23 -24.87 -2.84
C LYS A 49 -11.88 -25.03 -1.36
N GLU A 50 -11.03 -25.99 -1.01
CA GLU A 50 -10.55 -26.24 0.36
C GLU A 50 -9.63 -25.12 0.84
N ALA A 51 -8.65 -24.71 0.03
CA ALA A 51 -7.74 -23.61 0.36
C ALA A 51 -8.49 -22.27 0.49
N ASN A 52 -9.47 -22.05 -0.39
CA ASN A 52 -10.33 -20.87 -0.31
C ASN A 52 -11.19 -20.87 0.96
N ALA A 53 -11.83 -22.02 1.29
CA ALA A 53 -12.57 -22.18 2.52
C ALA A 53 -11.70 -21.97 3.77
N ALA A 54 -10.45 -22.47 3.76
CA ALA A 54 -9.51 -22.29 4.86
C ALA A 54 -9.17 -20.80 5.08
N GLY A 55 -8.93 -20.04 4.01
CA GLY A 55 -8.74 -18.58 4.08
C GLY A 55 -9.95 -17.85 4.67
N LEU A 56 -11.16 -18.24 4.26
CA LEU A 56 -12.43 -17.69 4.78
C LEU A 56 -12.62 -17.98 6.27
N LEU A 57 -12.38 -19.23 6.69
CA LEU A 57 -12.49 -19.64 8.09
C LEU A 57 -11.47 -18.93 8.97
N CYS A 58 -10.21 -18.84 8.53
CA CYS A 58 -9.16 -18.08 9.20
C CYS A 58 -9.59 -16.61 9.37
N THR A 59 -10.02 -15.97 8.29
CA THR A 59 -10.42 -14.56 8.30
C THR A 59 -11.59 -14.31 9.25
N LYS A 60 -12.64 -15.14 9.16
CA LYS A 60 -13.82 -15.05 10.05
C LYS A 60 -13.43 -15.24 11.51
N GLN A 61 -12.59 -16.24 11.80
CA GLN A 61 -12.13 -16.49 13.17
C GLN A 61 -11.32 -15.31 13.71
N THR A 62 -10.39 -14.75 12.94
CA THR A 62 -9.61 -13.56 13.34
C THR A 62 -10.52 -12.37 13.65
N ILE A 63 -11.49 -12.08 12.78
CA ILE A 63 -12.44 -10.97 12.99
C ILE A 63 -13.28 -11.20 14.25
N ASN A 64 -13.80 -12.41 14.46
CA ASN A 64 -14.60 -12.74 15.65
C ASN A 64 -13.79 -12.54 16.95
N MET A 65 -12.52 -12.91 16.97
CA MET A 65 -11.64 -12.71 18.14
C MET A 65 -11.39 -11.23 18.46
N LEU A 66 -11.57 -10.33 17.48
CA LEU A 66 -11.40 -8.89 17.64
C LEU A 66 -12.71 -8.15 17.89
N GLY A 67 -13.84 -8.85 18.06
CA GLY A 67 -15.18 -8.25 18.18
C GLY A 67 -15.30 -7.19 19.29
N ASP A 68 -14.53 -7.33 20.37
CA ASP A 68 -14.53 -6.42 21.51
C ASP A 68 -13.38 -5.39 21.47
N GLN A 69 -12.47 -5.50 20.50
CA GLN A 69 -11.29 -4.64 20.42
C GLN A 69 -11.55 -3.38 19.59
N HIS A 70 -10.95 -2.29 20.03
CA HIS A 70 -11.04 -0.99 19.37
C HIS A 70 -9.65 -0.38 19.27
N LEU A 71 -9.39 0.35 18.20
CA LEU A 71 -8.15 1.08 18.00
C LEU A 71 -8.33 2.54 18.40
N ASP A 72 -7.57 3.02 19.38
CA ASP A 72 -7.42 4.46 19.59
C ASP A 72 -6.64 5.04 18.41
N THR A 73 -7.31 5.90 17.64
CA THR A 73 -6.73 6.46 16.42
C THR A 73 -6.03 7.80 16.65
N TYR A 74 -5.88 8.25 17.89
CA TYR A 74 -5.16 9.49 18.20
C TYR A 74 -3.72 9.47 17.68
N SER A 75 -3.02 8.35 17.81
CA SER A 75 -1.67 8.16 17.27
C SER A 75 -1.62 8.22 15.74
N LEU A 76 -2.75 8.02 15.06
CA LEU A 76 -2.85 8.06 13.59
C LEU A 76 -3.22 9.45 13.05
N LYS A 77 -3.41 10.45 13.91
CA LYS A 77 -3.92 11.78 13.51
C LYS A 77 -3.05 12.44 12.45
N ASP A 78 -1.73 12.36 12.60
CA ASP A 78 -0.79 13.05 11.71
C ASP A 78 -0.77 12.35 10.34
N GLU A 79 -0.76 11.02 10.33
CA GLU A 79 -0.84 10.22 9.10
C GLU A 79 -2.15 10.48 8.33
N LYS A 80 -3.29 10.62 9.02
CA LYS A 80 -4.56 11.00 8.40
C LYS A 80 -4.50 12.38 7.73
N VAL A 81 -3.83 13.34 8.35
CA VAL A 81 -3.65 14.69 7.80
C VAL A 81 -2.78 14.65 6.54
N ILE A 82 -1.67 13.92 6.57
CA ILE A 82 -0.78 13.74 5.41
C ILE A 82 -1.54 13.12 4.24
N ILE A 83 -2.21 11.98 4.44
CA ILE A 83 -2.98 11.30 3.39
C ILE A 83 -4.07 12.22 2.81
N ALA A 84 -4.79 12.96 3.66
CA ALA A 84 -5.83 13.88 3.21
C ALA A 84 -5.26 15.05 2.40
N ALA A 85 -4.11 15.60 2.80
CA ALA A 85 -3.44 16.68 2.09
C ALA A 85 -2.93 16.23 0.71
N GLU A 86 -2.24 15.08 0.64
CA GLU A 86 -1.77 14.49 -0.63
C GLU A 86 -2.92 14.20 -1.59
N THR A 87 -3.99 13.58 -1.06
CA THR A 87 -5.20 13.28 -1.84
C THR A 87 -5.81 14.56 -2.40
N ARG A 88 -5.89 15.62 -1.58
CA ARG A 88 -6.42 16.92 -2.02
C ARG A 88 -5.58 17.52 -3.14
N CYS A 89 -4.25 17.53 -3.03
CA CYS A 89 -3.36 18.02 -4.09
C CYS A 89 -3.63 17.33 -5.44
N VAL A 90 -3.79 16.01 -5.42
CA VAL A 90 -4.09 15.23 -6.63
C VAL A 90 -5.48 15.55 -7.17
N VAL A 91 -6.51 15.49 -6.32
CA VAL A 91 -7.91 15.70 -6.74
C VAL A 91 -8.13 17.13 -7.26
N ASP A 92 -7.61 18.13 -6.58
CA ASP A 92 -7.74 19.53 -7.00
C ASP A 92 -7.09 19.74 -8.37
N ARG A 93 -5.90 19.15 -8.59
CA ARG A 93 -5.23 19.24 -9.89
C ARG A 93 -6.00 18.52 -11.00
N VAL A 94 -6.62 17.37 -10.70
CA VAL A 94 -7.48 16.65 -11.65
C VAL A 94 -8.67 17.53 -12.05
N ILE A 95 -9.34 18.17 -11.07
CA ILE A 95 -10.48 19.06 -11.33
C ILE A 95 -10.06 20.28 -12.17
N GLU A 96 -8.90 20.87 -11.86
CA GLU A 96 -8.35 22.01 -12.60
C GLU A 96 -8.05 21.65 -14.07
N LEU A 97 -7.36 20.54 -14.32
CA LEU A 97 -7.08 20.04 -15.67
C LEU A 97 -8.36 19.77 -16.47
N GLY A 98 -9.40 19.30 -15.79
CA GLY A 98 -10.71 19.07 -16.37
C GLY A 98 -11.58 20.32 -16.52
N LYS A 99 -11.14 21.48 -16.01
CA LYS A 99 -11.94 22.71 -15.91
C LYS A 99 -13.33 22.44 -15.31
N GLY A 100 -13.36 21.63 -14.24
CA GLY A 100 -14.60 21.19 -13.58
C GLY A 100 -15.22 19.90 -14.13
N ASN A 101 -14.81 19.43 -15.31
CA ASN A 101 -15.23 18.11 -15.82
C ASN A 101 -14.28 17.01 -15.32
N LEU A 102 -14.72 16.22 -14.35
CA LEU A 102 -13.89 15.21 -13.70
C LEU A 102 -13.41 14.12 -14.68
N ALA A 103 -14.25 13.66 -15.60
CA ALA A 103 -13.88 12.60 -16.54
C ALA A 103 -12.76 13.07 -17.48
N GLN A 104 -12.87 14.28 -18.01
CA GLN A 104 -11.81 14.90 -18.81
C GLN A 104 -10.56 15.16 -17.96
N GLY A 105 -10.74 15.63 -16.73
CA GLY A 105 -9.65 15.84 -15.77
C GLY A 105 -8.83 14.58 -15.53
N VAL A 106 -9.48 13.43 -15.34
CA VAL A 106 -8.80 12.14 -15.13
C VAL A 106 -8.00 11.73 -16.37
N ILE A 107 -8.57 11.85 -17.58
CA ILE A 107 -7.88 11.53 -18.83
C ILE A 107 -6.60 12.37 -18.97
N GLN A 108 -6.71 13.69 -18.75
CA GLN A 108 -5.58 14.61 -18.83
C GLN A 108 -4.56 14.35 -17.71
N ALA A 109 -5.01 14.07 -16.50
CA ALA A 109 -4.15 13.81 -15.35
C ALA A 109 -3.31 12.54 -15.52
N VAL A 110 -3.88 11.48 -16.08
CA VAL A 110 -3.12 10.25 -16.41
C VAL A 110 -2.06 10.56 -17.46
N GLY A 111 -2.42 11.24 -18.55
CA GLY A 111 -1.48 11.62 -19.60
C GLY A 111 -0.36 12.56 -19.13
N ALA A 112 -0.64 13.41 -18.15
CA ALA A 112 0.33 14.33 -17.54
C ALA A 112 1.16 13.70 -16.40
N GLY A 113 0.79 12.51 -15.92
CA GLY A 113 1.42 11.86 -14.75
C GLY A 113 1.04 12.49 -13.40
N VAL A 114 -0.04 13.28 -13.35
CA VAL A 114 -0.66 13.75 -12.10
C VAL A 114 -1.36 12.60 -11.37
N LEU A 115 -1.93 11.67 -12.13
CA LEU A 115 -2.37 10.36 -11.67
C LEU A 115 -1.43 9.32 -12.27
N ASP A 116 -0.57 8.74 -11.44
CA ASP A 116 0.42 7.75 -11.85
C ASP A 116 0.35 6.52 -10.93
N ILE A 117 0.13 5.35 -11.52
CA ILE A 117 -0.11 4.10 -10.80
C ILE A 117 1.15 3.23 -10.87
N PRO A 118 1.76 2.86 -9.73
CA PRO A 118 2.98 2.05 -9.71
C PRO A 118 2.81 0.74 -10.48
N PHE A 119 3.76 0.44 -11.36
CA PHE A 119 3.83 -0.83 -12.11
C PHE A 119 2.62 -1.14 -13.00
N ALA A 120 1.81 -0.12 -13.34
CA ALA A 120 0.66 -0.33 -14.22
C ALA A 120 1.11 -0.68 -15.66
N PRO A 121 0.48 -1.67 -16.31
CA PRO A 121 0.85 -2.09 -17.67
C PRO A 121 0.32 -1.16 -18.77
N SER A 122 -0.52 -0.18 -18.40
CA SER A 122 -1.14 0.74 -19.37
C SER A 122 -0.08 1.66 -19.98
N ARG A 123 -0.01 1.70 -21.32
CA ARG A 123 0.85 2.64 -22.06
C ARG A 123 0.55 4.12 -21.80
N TYR A 124 -0.63 4.42 -21.25
CA TYR A 124 -1.04 5.79 -20.92
C TYR A 124 -0.56 6.21 -19.53
N ASN A 125 -0.18 5.25 -18.68
CA ASN A 125 0.36 5.55 -17.36
C ASN A 125 1.79 6.08 -17.51
N ALA A 126 2.11 7.19 -16.83
CA ALA A 126 3.42 7.81 -16.96
C ALA A 126 4.57 6.94 -16.42
N GLY A 127 4.32 6.15 -15.36
CA GLY A 127 5.28 5.20 -14.81
C GLY A 127 6.50 5.85 -14.18
N LYS A 128 6.38 7.09 -13.71
CA LYS A 128 7.46 7.89 -13.12
C LYS A 128 7.43 7.86 -11.60
N MET A 129 6.24 7.76 -11.00
CA MET A 129 6.11 7.68 -9.55
C MET A 129 6.53 6.29 -9.06
N LEU A 130 7.42 6.24 -8.07
CA LEU A 130 7.91 5.01 -7.47
C LEU A 130 7.68 5.01 -5.95
N PRO A 131 6.99 4.00 -5.40
CA PRO A 131 6.82 3.87 -3.96
C PRO A 131 7.96 3.06 -3.34
N ALA A 132 8.29 3.34 -2.09
CA ALA A 132 9.09 2.46 -1.23
C ALA A 132 8.57 2.54 0.21
N ARG A 133 8.94 1.59 1.06
CA ARG A 133 8.60 1.66 2.48
C ARG A 133 9.57 2.59 3.23
N ASP A 134 9.08 3.31 4.22
CA ASP A 134 9.93 3.99 5.20
C ASP A 134 10.49 3.00 6.24
N ASN A 135 11.12 3.54 7.28
CA ASN A 135 11.77 2.72 8.30
C ASN A 135 10.77 1.92 9.16
N GLU A 136 9.52 2.33 9.24
CA GLU A 136 8.47 1.65 10.01
C GLU A 136 7.61 0.74 9.13
N GLY A 137 7.77 0.82 7.81
CA GLY A 137 7.11 -0.02 6.84
C GLY A 137 5.91 0.63 6.15
N ALA A 138 5.61 1.90 6.44
CA ALA A 138 4.60 2.66 5.73
C ALA A 138 5.07 2.99 4.32
N ILE A 139 4.16 2.96 3.34
CA ILE A 139 4.50 3.26 1.95
C ILE A 139 4.63 4.77 1.78
N ARG A 140 5.75 5.20 1.22
CA ARG A 140 6.10 6.59 0.91
C ARG A 140 6.43 6.73 -0.58
N LEU A 141 6.47 7.97 -1.05
CA LEU A 141 6.87 8.30 -2.41
C LEU A 141 8.40 8.41 -2.48
N PHE A 142 9.06 7.34 -2.93
CA PHE A 142 10.51 7.35 -3.14
C PHE A 142 10.90 8.24 -4.32
N HIS A 143 10.14 8.16 -5.42
CA HIS A 143 10.23 9.12 -6.52
C HIS A 143 8.84 9.68 -6.80
N VAL A 144 8.68 11.00 -6.64
CA VAL A 144 7.34 11.64 -6.73
C VAL A 144 6.85 11.76 -8.17
N GLY A 145 7.75 11.86 -9.15
CA GLY A 145 7.36 12.07 -10.55
C GLY A 145 6.59 13.38 -10.73
N ASN A 146 5.46 13.31 -11.43
CA ASN A 146 4.61 14.47 -11.72
C ASN A 146 3.41 14.61 -10.76
N ILE A 147 3.37 13.84 -9.68
CA ILE A 147 2.32 13.98 -8.66
C ILE A 147 2.39 15.40 -8.06
N PRO A 148 1.27 16.15 -8.02
CA PRO A 148 1.27 17.59 -7.75
C PRO A 148 1.35 17.93 -6.26
N LEU A 149 2.28 17.30 -5.53
CA LEU A 149 2.46 17.56 -4.10
C LEU A 149 3.13 18.91 -3.85
N THR A 150 2.79 19.54 -2.73
CA THR A 150 3.51 20.71 -2.22
C THR A 150 4.93 20.35 -1.82
N THR A 151 5.79 21.36 -1.63
CA THR A 151 7.18 21.14 -1.22
C THR A 151 7.25 20.44 0.14
N GLU A 152 6.41 20.84 1.09
CA GLU A 152 6.39 20.29 2.45
C GLU A 152 6.04 18.79 2.46
N LEU A 153 5.11 18.37 1.61
CA LEU A 153 4.75 16.96 1.48
C LEU A 153 5.88 16.15 0.83
N LYS A 154 6.58 16.71 -0.17
CA LYS A 154 7.75 16.05 -0.79
C LYS A 154 8.87 15.88 0.23
N GLU A 155 9.19 16.93 0.98
CA GLU A 155 10.21 16.91 2.04
C GLU A 155 9.87 15.89 3.13
N PHE A 156 8.59 15.74 3.48
CA PHE A 156 8.14 14.70 4.41
C PHE A 156 8.48 13.28 3.92
N HIS A 157 8.17 12.95 2.66
CA HIS A 157 8.54 11.64 2.08
C HIS A 157 10.06 11.45 2.03
N GLU A 158 10.80 12.49 1.63
CA GLU A 158 12.26 12.45 1.56
C GLU A 158 12.90 12.22 2.94
N GLU A 159 12.40 12.87 3.99
CA GLU A 159 12.87 12.63 5.36
C GLU A 159 12.59 11.19 5.80
N LYS A 160 11.38 10.66 5.54
CA LYS A 160 11.03 9.27 5.86
C LYS A 160 11.92 8.25 5.14
N MET A 161 12.30 8.53 3.89
CA MET A 161 13.28 7.71 3.17
C MET A 161 14.69 7.86 3.74
N ARG A 162 15.11 9.07 4.15
CA ARG A 162 16.40 9.32 4.80
C ARG A 162 16.51 8.66 6.18
N GLU A 163 15.42 8.58 6.96
CA GLU A 163 15.36 7.80 8.20
C GLU A 163 15.67 6.31 7.94
N ARG A 164 15.03 5.70 6.94
CA ARG A 164 15.32 4.31 6.55
C ARG A 164 16.76 4.12 6.07
N ALA A 165 17.24 5.00 5.20
CA ALA A 165 18.60 4.95 4.67
C ALA A 165 19.66 4.99 5.77
N ARG A 166 19.50 5.90 6.75
CA ARG A 166 20.36 5.98 7.93
C ARG A 166 20.33 4.69 8.75
N TYR A 167 19.15 4.14 9.00
CA TYR A 167 18.99 2.90 9.75
C TYR A 167 19.65 1.69 9.05
N GLU A 168 19.49 1.58 7.74
CA GLU A 168 20.04 0.48 6.94
C GLU A 168 21.51 0.67 6.53
N ASN A 169 22.11 1.81 6.89
CA ASN A 169 23.48 2.20 6.51
C ASN A 169 23.74 2.05 4.99
N ARG A 170 22.78 2.48 4.17
CA ARG A 170 22.87 2.51 2.71
C ARG A 170 22.09 3.70 2.14
N GLU A 171 22.46 4.14 0.95
CA GLU A 171 21.73 5.20 0.26
C GLU A 171 20.30 4.76 -0.12
N ALA A 172 19.35 5.68 0.00
CA ALA A 172 18.00 5.49 -0.52
C ALA A 172 18.08 5.33 -2.05
N SER A 173 17.68 4.16 -2.54
CA SER A 173 17.88 3.79 -3.94
C SER A 173 16.73 2.94 -4.46
N PHE A 174 16.64 2.80 -5.78
CA PHE A 174 15.65 1.92 -6.42
C PHE A 174 15.74 0.46 -5.93
N GLN A 175 16.91 0.04 -5.43
CA GLN A 175 17.06 -1.28 -4.80
C GLN A 175 16.11 -1.47 -3.60
N MET A 176 15.80 -0.42 -2.83
CA MET A 176 14.81 -0.50 -1.75
C MET A 176 13.42 -0.86 -2.27
N VAL A 177 13.03 -0.30 -3.42
CA VAL A 177 11.75 -0.61 -4.10
C VAL A 177 11.71 -2.09 -4.45
N ILE A 178 12.78 -2.61 -5.07
CA ILE A 178 12.90 -4.02 -5.44
C ILE A 178 12.83 -4.91 -4.19
N ASP A 179 13.57 -4.56 -3.13
CA ASP A 179 13.61 -5.34 -1.90
C ASP A 179 12.21 -5.42 -1.25
N ASP A 180 11.45 -4.32 -1.27
CA ASP A 180 10.10 -4.24 -0.70
C ASP A 180 9.07 -5.03 -1.51
N VAL A 181 9.19 -5.07 -2.84
CA VAL A 181 8.33 -5.91 -3.71
C VAL A 181 8.41 -7.38 -3.31
N TYR A 182 9.60 -7.85 -2.91
CA TYR A 182 9.83 -9.24 -2.48
C TYR A 182 9.75 -9.46 -0.96
N ALA A 183 9.53 -8.43 -0.15
CA ALA A 183 9.71 -8.54 1.30
C ALA A 183 8.72 -9.55 1.92
N ILE A 184 7.43 -9.43 1.58
CA ILE A 184 6.37 -10.25 2.19
C ILE A 184 6.48 -11.71 1.77
N SER A 185 6.79 -11.99 0.50
CA SER A 185 7.04 -13.36 0.04
C SER A 185 8.28 -13.97 0.72
N LYS A 186 9.24 -13.14 1.13
CA LYS A 186 10.39 -13.52 1.95
C LYS A 186 10.12 -13.47 3.47
N GLY A 187 8.86 -13.27 3.89
CA GLY A 187 8.42 -13.38 5.28
C GLY A 187 8.61 -12.13 6.15
N ARG A 188 8.75 -10.93 5.57
CA ARG A 188 8.91 -9.66 6.31
C ARG A 188 8.19 -8.50 5.64
N LEU A 189 7.85 -7.45 6.40
CA LEU A 189 7.17 -6.29 5.83
C LEU A 189 8.11 -5.39 5.01
N VAL A 190 9.30 -5.12 5.55
CA VAL A 190 10.31 -4.22 4.95
C VAL A 190 11.46 -5.02 4.36
N GLY A 191 11.86 -4.69 3.14
CA GLY A 191 12.98 -5.28 2.41
C GLY A 191 14.32 -4.82 2.96
N ARG A 192 14.71 -5.31 4.14
CA ARG A 192 16.00 -4.99 4.76
C ARG A 192 17.17 -5.70 4.04
N PRO A 193 18.34 -5.06 3.93
CA PRO A 193 19.56 -5.72 3.45
C PRO A 193 19.90 -6.95 4.32
N LYS A 194 20.70 -7.85 3.77
CA LYS A 194 21.23 -9.02 4.48
C LYS A 194 22.60 -8.72 5.05
#